data_AF-A0A087AW45-F1
#
_entry.id   AF-A0A087AW45-F1
#
_cell.length_a   1.000
_cell.length_b   1.000
_cell.length_c   1.000
_cell.angle_alpha   90.00
_cell.angle_beta   90.00
_cell.angle_gamma   90.00
#
_symmetry.space_group_name_H-M   'P 1'
#
loop_
_entity.id
_entity.type
_entity.pdbx_description
1 polymer ?
#
loop_
_entity_poly.entity_id
_entity_poly.type
_entity_poly.pdbx_seq_one_letter_code
_entity_poly.pdbx_strand_id
1 'polypeptide(L)'
;MPVEAHAPRMVCMALREDTVTGDMMAAEWVRVLHAPDLAPNPWTIGVLDTAFSDPAFVYAAAVSVTQPQVGMAGMLDMVHGAGDGFACFTPGWRPGVDLAMLDGQLARFDRSAGAWSLRMFLAWLMGDMMRVRMCRMVVDSMHGGNDLTGLVDAYSEQHLGPAGTRLPME
;
A
#
# COMPACT_ATOMS: atom_id res chain seq x y z
N MET A 1 -5.87 24.30 -47.41
CA MET A 1 -6.14 22.92 -46.92
C MET A 1 -5.80 22.91 -45.44
N PRO A 2 -6.68 22.44 -44.55
CA PRO A 2 -6.38 22.41 -43.12
C PRO A 2 -5.38 21.28 -42.83
N VAL A 3 -4.34 21.61 -42.06
CA VAL A 3 -3.38 20.65 -41.51
C VAL A 3 -4.10 19.88 -40.41
N GLU A 4 -4.40 18.60 -40.65
CA GLU A 4 -4.93 17.71 -39.62
C GLU A 4 -3.93 17.62 -38.48
N ALA A 5 -4.31 18.15 -37.32
CA ALA A 5 -3.57 17.99 -36.08
C ALA A 5 -3.42 16.49 -35.79
N HIS A 6 -2.22 15.96 -36.05
CA HIS A 6 -1.86 14.62 -35.61
C HIS A 6 -1.82 14.64 -34.08
N ALA A 7 -2.91 14.17 -33.47
CA ALA A 7 -2.92 13.83 -32.06
C ALA A 7 -1.73 12.91 -31.78
N PRO A 8 -0.85 13.22 -30.82
CA PRO A 8 0.29 12.35 -30.54
C PRO A 8 -0.25 10.99 -30.12
N ARG A 9 -0.04 9.98 -30.97
CA ARG A 9 -0.20 8.57 -30.60
C ARG A 9 0.82 8.30 -29.50
N MET A 10 0.40 8.38 -28.24
CA MET A 10 1.17 7.87 -27.12
C MET A 10 1.38 6.37 -27.34
N VAL A 11 2.57 6.01 -27.78
CA VAL A 11 3.03 4.63 -27.77
C VAL A 11 3.32 4.32 -26.30
N CYS A 12 2.37 3.72 -25.59
CA CYS A 12 2.68 3.05 -24.33
C CYS A 12 3.60 1.88 -24.68
N MET A 13 4.90 1.99 -24.38
CA MET A 13 5.75 0.81 -24.32
C MET A 13 5.13 -0.15 -23.32
N ALA A 14 5.07 -1.43 -23.68
CA ALA A 14 4.67 -2.45 -22.72
C ALA A 14 5.66 -2.42 -21.54
N LEU A 15 5.17 -2.09 -20.35
CA LEU A 15 5.91 -2.23 -19.10
C LEU A 15 6.40 -3.68 -19.01
N ARG A 16 7.71 -3.83 -18.87
CA ARG A 16 8.33 -5.09 -18.48
C ARG A 16 8.85 -4.94 -17.06
N GLU A 17 8.82 -6.01 -16.29
CA GLU A 17 9.26 -6.00 -14.89
C GLU A 17 10.69 -5.47 -14.72
N ASP A 18 11.58 -5.80 -15.66
CA ASP A 18 12.98 -5.33 -15.72
C ASP A 18 13.14 -3.84 -16.05
N THR A 19 12.07 -3.16 -16.45
CA THR A 19 12.05 -1.72 -16.75
C THR A 19 11.45 -0.87 -15.64
N VAL A 20 10.88 -1.49 -14.60
CA VAL A 20 10.30 -0.77 -13.46
C VAL A 20 11.40 -0.52 -12.42
N THR A 21 11.73 0.74 -12.18
CA THR A 21 12.73 1.12 -11.17
C THR A 21 12.08 1.39 -9.80
N GLY A 22 12.87 1.30 -8.73
CA GLY A 22 12.42 1.66 -7.38
C GLY A 22 11.86 3.09 -7.31
N ASP A 23 12.46 4.05 -8.00
CA ASP A 23 11.98 5.43 -8.09
C ASP A 23 10.58 5.52 -8.70
N MET A 24 10.32 4.75 -9.77
CA MET A 24 9.00 4.71 -10.42
C MET A 24 7.95 4.10 -9.49
N MET A 25 8.29 3.00 -8.82
CA MET A 25 7.42 2.38 -7.82
C MET A 25 7.08 3.38 -6.71
N ALA A 26 8.11 4.02 -6.14
CA ALA A 26 7.96 4.97 -5.06
C ALA A 26 7.14 6.21 -5.47
N ALA A 27 7.38 6.75 -6.67
CA ALA A 27 6.63 7.88 -7.20
C ALA A 27 5.13 7.55 -7.37
N GLU A 28 4.79 6.39 -7.94
CA GLU A 28 3.39 6.00 -8.11
C GLU A 28 2.70 5.72 -6.78
N TRP A 29 3.38 5.10 -5.81
CA TRP A 29 2.79 4.87 -4.49
C TRP A 29 2.54 6.18 -3.75
N VAL A 30 3.53 7.08 -3.70
CA VAL A 30 3.37 8.42 -3.11
C VAL A 30 2.22 9.16 -3.78
N ARG A 31 2.08 9.07 -5.11
CA ARG A 31 0.96 9.68 -5.82
C ARG A 31 -0.39 9.12 -5.38
N VAL A 32 -0.52 7.80 -5.21
CA VAL A 32 -1.75 7.15 -4.70
C VAL A 32 -2.03 7.53 -3.24
N LEU A 33 -0.99 7.61 -2.40
CA LEU A 33 -1.09 7.98 -0.99
C LEU A 33 -1.60 9.42 -0.81
N HIS A 34 -1.12 10.36 -1.64
CA HIS A 34 -1.49 11.78 -1.57
C HIS A 34 -2.74 12.16 -2.38
N ALA A 35 -3.19 11.29 -3.28
CA ALA A 35 -4.40 11.48 -4.08
C ALA A 35 -5.21 10.18 -4.22
N PRO A 36 -5.73 9.63 -3.10
CA PRO A 36 -6.41 8.33 -3.08
C PRO A 36 -7.78 8.35 -3.78
N ASP A 37 -8.32 9.54 -4.08
CA ASP A 37 -9.55 9.76 -4.84
C ASP A 37 -9.37 9.60 -6.35
N LEU A 38 -8.14 9.78 -6.84
CA LEU A 38 -7.84 9.60 -8.25
C LEU A 38 -7.80 8.12 -8.59
N ALA A 39 -8.57 7.73 -9.62
CA ALA A 39 -8.48 6.38 -10.16
C ALA A 39 -7.08 6.15 -10.76
N PRO A 40 -6.42 5.03 -10.45
CA PRO A 40 -5.10 4.73 -10.94
C PRO A 40 -5.24 4.37 -12.41
N ASN A 41 -4.39 4.95 -13.25
CA ASN A 41 -4.36 4.62 -14.66
C ASN A 41 -3.67 3.26 -14.87
N PRO A 42 -3.77 2.63 -16.06
CA PRO A 42 -3.16 1.33 -16.32
C PRO A 42 -1.65 1.28 -16.05
N TRP A 43 -0.95 2.40 -16.24
CA TRP A 43 0.47 2.54 -15.93
C TRP A 43 0.74 2.41 -14.42
N THR A 44 -0.04 3.12 -13.60
CA THR A 44 0.04 3.03 -12.14
C THR A 44 -0.18 1.60 -11.68
N ILE A 45 -1.17 0.93 -12.27
CA ILE A 45 -1.52 -0.45 -11.92
C ILE A 45 -0.33 -1.36 -12.24
N GLY A 46 0.26 -1.27 -13.43
CA GLY A 46 1.41 -2.12 -13.79
C GLY A 46 2.65 -1.88 -12.93
N VAL A 47 2.95 -0.63 -12.59
CA VAL A 47 4.08 -0.28 -11.72
C VAL A 47 3.87 -0.78 -10.29
N LEU A 48 2.69 -0.54 -9.69
CA LEU A 48 2.40 -0.95 -8.32
C LEU A 48 2.18 -2.46 -8.18
N ASP A 49 1.71 -3.16 -9.22
CA ASP A 49 1.65 -4.62 -9.21
C ASP A 49 3.06 -5.22 -9.08
N THR A 50 4.03 -4.67 -9.81
CA THR A 50 5.45 -5.03 -9.65
C THR A 50 5.93 -4.69 -8.24
N ALA A 51 5.63 -3.48 -7.77
CA ALA A 51 6.07 -3.02 -6.46
C ALA A 51 5.55 -3.91 -5.31
N PHE A 52 4.29 -4.34 -5.37
CA PHE A 52 3.69 -5.20 -4.34
C PHE A 52 4.11 -6.68 -4.43
N SER A 53 4.97 -7.04 -5.38
CA SER A 53 5.66 -8.33 -5.36
C SER A 53 6.92 -8.31 -4.49
N ASP A 54 7.44 -7.12 -4.16
CA ASP A 54 8.60 -6.94 -3.28
C ASP A 54 8.16 -6.70 -1.81
N PRO A 55 8.52 -7.61 -0.87
CA PRO A 55 8.21 -7.43 0.55
C PRO A 55 8.76 -6.13 1.16
N ALA A 56 9.94 -5.66 0.75
CA ALA A 56 10.54 -4.43 1.26
C ALA A 56 9.70 -3.22 0.86
N PHE A 57 9.20 -3.21 -0.37
CA PHE A 57 8.31 -2.17 -0.86
C PHE A 57 6.94 -2.21 -0.17
N VAL A 58 6.38 -3.39 0.07
CA VAL A 58 5.12 -3.55 0.83
C VAL A 58 5.26 -2.98 2.23
N TYR A 59 6.38 -3.25 2.91
CA TYR A 59 6.66 -2.69 4.23
C TYR A 59 6.79 -1.17 4.19
N ALA A 60 7.58 -0.62 3.25
CA ALA A 60 7.73 0.82 3.06
C ALA A 60 6.39 1.51 2.75
N ALA A 61 5.56 0.89 1.92
CA ALA A 61 4.20 1.35 1.64
C ALA A 61 3.38 1.43 2.92
N ALA A 62 3.39 0.39 3.76
CA ALA A 62 2.68 0.38 5.03
C ALA A 62 3.17 1.47 6.00
N VAL A 63 4.49 1.69 6.10
CA VAL A 63 5.05 2.78 6.92
C VAL A 63 4.55 4.13 6.43
N SER A 64 4.62 4.39 5.12
CA SER A 64 4.19 5.67 4.54
C SER A 64 2.68 5.94 4.71
N VAL A 65 1.82 4.91 4.78
CA VAL A 65 0.41 5.10 5.18
C VAL A 65 0.30 5.75 6.56
N THR A 66 1.16 5.34 7.49
CA THR A 66 1.16 5.90 8.85
C THR A 66 1.86 7.26 8.94
N GLN A 67 2.66 7.60 7.93
CA GLN A 67 3.44 8.82 7.82
C GLN A 67 3.16 9.52 6.48
N PRO A 68 1.96 10.06 6.26
CA PRO A 68 1.55 10.53 4.94
C PRO A 68 2.42 11.68 4.41
N GLN A 69 3.16 12.40 5.26
CA GLN A 69 4.13 13.42 4.84
C GLN A 69 5.35 12.87 4.07
N VAL A 70 5.53 11.56 4.01
CA VAL A 70 6.65 10.91 3.33
C VAL A 70 6.53 11.12 1.83
N GLY A 71 7.56 11.73 1.24
CA GLY A 71 7.75 11.82 -0.20
C GLY A 71 8.56 10.66 -0.75
N MET A 72 8.88 10.71 -2.04
CA MET A 72 9.59 9.64 -2.76
C MET A 72 10.93 9.26 -2.11
N ALA A 73 11.74 10.23 -1.70
CA ALA A 73 13.04 9.96 -1.08
C ALA A 73 12.90 9.17 0.23
N GLY A 74 11.98 9.61 1.12
CA GLY A 74 11.74 8.91 2.38
C GLY A 74 11.17 7.50 2.17
N MET A 75 10.37 7.30 1.12
CA MET A 75 9.91 5.96 0.76
C MET A 75 11.08 5.05 0.33
N LEU A 76 11.99 5.55 -0.51
CA LEU A 76 13.18 4.80 -0.91
C LEU A 76 14.10 4.50 0.29
N ASP A 77 14.24 5.44 1.22
CA ASP A 77 14.97 5.21 2.47
C ASP A 77 14.36 4.05 3.26
N MET A 78 13.02 3.96 3.35
CA MET A 78 12.35 2.83 4.00
C MET A 78 12.56 1.50 3.29
N VAL A 79 12.51 1.47 1.94
CA VAL A 79 12.79 0.27 1.15
C VAL A 79 14.21 -0.25 1.44
N HIS A 80 15.16 0.67 1.64
CA HIS A 80 16.54 0.33 2.00
C HIS A 80 16.76 0.14 3.52
N GLY A 81 15.71 0.19 4.34
CA GLY A 81 15.80 0.00 5.80
C GLY A 81 16.38 1.18 6.58
N ALA A 82 16.45 2.37 5.98
CA ALA A 82 16.99 3.60 6.57
C ALA A 82 15.91 4.61 7.02
N GLY A 83 14.63 4.29 6.87
CA GLY A 83 13.51 5.16 7.22
C GLY A 83 12.94 4.95 8.64
N ASP A 84 12.09 5.89 9.06
CA ASP A 84 11.36 5.82 10.33
C ASP A 84 10.38 4.62 10.37
N GLY A 85 10.03 4.16 11.58
CA GLY A 85 9.05 3.09 11.79
C GLY A 85 7.59 3.54 11.68
N PHE A 86 6.64 2.69 12.06
CA PHE A 86 5.22 3.03 12.01
C PHE A 86 4.84 4.13 13.02
N ALA A 87 4.37 5.27 12.54
CA ALA A 87 3.91 6.35 13.40
C ALA A 87 2.62 6.01 14.14
N CYS A 88 1.85 5.01 13.66
CA CYS A 88 0.63 4.55 14.31
C CYS A 88 0.86 3.94 15.69
N PHE A 89 2.10 3.66 16.11
CA PHE A 89 2.42 3.27 17.48
C PHE A 89 2.61 4.46 18.44
N THR A 90 2.54 5.69 17.92
CA THR A 90 2.62 6.91 18.73
C THR A 90 1.28 7.19 19.43
N PRO A 91 1.27 7.47 20.74
CA PRO A 91 0.05 7.84 21.44
C PRO A 91 -0.67 9.05 20.80
N GLY A 92 -1.98 8.93 20.59
CA GLY A 92 -2.80 10.00 20.02
C GLY A 92 -2.65 10.20 18.51
N TRP A 93 -1.86 9.36 17.83
CA TRP A 93 -1.77 9.37 16.37
C TRP A 93 -3.14 9.15 15.71
N ARG A 94 -3.32 9.81 14.56
CA ARG A 94 -4.47 9.60 13.67
C ARG A 94 -3.97 9.58 12.22
N PRO A 95 -4.57 8.76 11.36
CA PRO A 95 -4.23 8.76 9.94
C PRO A 95 -4.54 10.12 9.32
N GLY A 96 -3.59 10.66 8.56
CA GLY A 96 -3.80 11.87 7.75
C GLY A 96 -4.35 11.59 6.35
N VAL A 97 -4.54 10.31 6.00
CA VAL A 97 -5.07 9.84 4.71
C VAL A 97 -6.41 9.12 4.93
N ASP A 98 -7.31 9.18 3.94
CA ASP A 98 -8.52 8.38 3.95
C ASP A 98 -8.21 6.90 3.67
N LEU A 99 -8.14 6.11 4.75
CA LEU A 99 -7.79 4.69 4.69
C LEU A 99 -8.83 3.87 3.92
N ALA A 100 -10.11 4.25 3.93
CA ALA A 100 -11.15 3.52 3.22
C ALA A 100 -11.04 3.73 1.71
N MET A 101 -10.70 4.94 1.28
CA MET A 101 -10.39 5.21 -0.12
C MET A 101 -9.14 4.47 -0.58
N LEU A 102 -8.09 4.45 0.23
CA LEU A 102 -6.86 3.71 -0.07
C LEU A 102 -7.10 2.18 -0.13
N ASP A 103 -7.92 1.61 0.75
CA ASP A 103 -8.33 0.20 0.67
C ASP A 103 -9.08 -0.09 -0.64
N GLY A 104 -9.98 0.81 -1.06
CA GLY A 104 -10.67 0.73 -2.35
C GLY A 104 -9.72 0.80 -3.55
N GLN A 105 -8.62 1.55 -3.44
CA GLN A 105 -7.55 1.58 -4.45
C GLN A 105 -6.83 0.23 -4.53
N LEU A 106 -6.46 -0.33 -3.38
CA LEU A 106 -5.76 -1.62 -3.29
C LEU A 106 -6.60 -2.81 -3.79
N ALA A 107 -7.93 -2.71 -3.75
CA ALA A 107 -8.82 -3.74 -4.29
C ALA A 107 -8.63 -3.99 -5.80
N ARG A 108 -7.96 -3.09 -6.53
CA ARG A 108 -7.62 -3.25 -7.95
C ARG A 108 -6.42 -4.16 -8.19
N PHE A 109 -5.70 -4.52 -7.14
CA PHE A 109 -4.51 -5.39 -7.16
C PHE A 109 -4.85 -6.75 -6.50
N ASP A 110 -6.02 -7.30 -6.84
CA ASP A 110 -6.64 -8.46 -6.18
C ASP A 110 -5.85 -9.77 -6.33
N ARG A 111 -4.84 -9.81 -7.19
CA ARG A 111 -3.93 -10.96 -7.39
C ARG A 111 -2.63 -10.84 -6.60
N SER A 112 -2.34 -9.69 -6.00
CA SER A 112 -1.09 -9.44 -5.29
C SER A 112 -1.24 -9.76 -3.81
N ALA A 113 -0.43 -10.70 -3.31
CA ALA A 113 -0.35 -11.00 -1.88
C ALA A 113 0.11 -9.77 -1.07
N GLY A 114 1.04 -8.97 -1.62
CA GLY A 114 1.48 -7.72 -1.00
C GLY A 114 0.36 -6.69 -0.86
N ALA A 115 -0.48 -6.54 -1.88
CA ALA A 115 -1.66 -5.68 -1.81
C ALA A 115 -2.65 -6.19 -0.75
N TRP A 116 -2.93 -7.49 -0.69
CA TRP A 116 -3.79 -8.06 0.35
C TRP A 116 -3.22 -7.88 1.77
N SER A 117 -1.90 -7.99 1.95
CA SER A 117 -1.23 -7.67 3.22
C SER A 117 -1.40 -6.19 3.60
N LEU A 118 -1.30 -5.26 2.65
CA LEU A 118 -1.59 -3.84 2.89
C LEU A 118 -3.07 -3.62 3.25
N ARG A 119 -4.01 -4.27 2.57
CA ARG A 119 -5.44 -4.18 2.90
C ARG A 119 -5.74 -4.71 4.30
N MET A 120 -5.08 -5.79 4.70
CA MET A 120 -5.18 -6.32 6.05
C MET A 120 -4.65 -5.31 7.07
N PHE A 121 -3.52 -4.66 6.79
CA PHE A 121 -2.98 -3.59 7.62
C PHE A 121 -3.92 -2.38 7.71
N LEU A 122 -4.49 -1.92 6.59
CA LEU A 122 -5.49 -0.83 6.58
C LEU A 122 -6.73 -1.20 7.41
N ALA A 123 -7.22 -2.44 7.28
CA ALA A 123 -8.35 -2.93 8.07
C ALA A 123 -8.03 -2.87 9.57
N TRP A 124 -6.84 -3.29 9.98
CA TRP A 124 -6.38 -3.19 11.35
C TRP A 124 -6.26 -1.74 11.83
N LEU A 125 -5.72 -0.83 11.01
CA LEU A 125 -5.68 0.60 11.32
C LEU A 125 -7.08 1.22 11.48
N MET A 126 -8.08 0.72 10.75
CA MET A 126 -9.48 1.13 10.87
C MET A 126 -10.22 0.44 12.05
N GLY A 127 -9.60 -0.55 12.70
CA GLY A 127 -10.23 -1.36 13.73
C GLY A 127 -11.27 -2.38 13.20
N ASP A 128 -11.25 -2.69 11.90
CA ASP A 128 -12.18 -3.63 11.25
C ASP A 128 -11.63 -5.07 11.30
N MET A 129 -11.84 -5.73 12.43
CA MET A 129 -11.30 -7.08 12.69
C MET A 129 -11.93 -8.18 11.84
N MET A 130 -13.17 -7.98 11.39
CA MET A 130 -13.80 -8.86 10.41
C MET A 130 -13.04 -8.83 9.09
N ARG A 131 -12.69 -7.64 8.60
CA ARG A 131 -11.92 -7.49 7.37
C ARG A 131 -10.48 -7.94 7.50
N VAL A 132 -9.84 -7.78 8.67
CA VAL A 132 -8.53 -8.37 8.96
C VAL A 132 -8.57 -9.89 8.73
N ARG A 133 -9.55 -10.59 9.33
CA ARG A 133 -9.72 -12.04 9.14
C ARG A 133 -9.95 -12.42 7.67
N MET A 134 -10.76 -11.65 6.95
CA MET A 134 -11.00 -11.90 5.52
C MET A 134 -9.72 -11.75 4.68
N CYS A 135 -8.96 -10.66 4.89
CA CYS A 135 -7.72 -10.45 4.14
C CYS A 135 -6.69 -11.53 4.47
N ARG A 136 -6.58 -11.94 5.73
CA ARG A 136 -5.70 -13.02 6.17
C ARG A 136 -5.95 -14.32 5.40
N MET A 137 -7.22 -14.74 5.29
CA MET A 137 -7.58 -15.95 4.52
C MET A 137 -7.11 -15.88 3.06
N VAL A 138 -7.19 -14.70 2.44
CA VAL A 138 -6.75 -14.52 1.05
C VAL A 138 -5.22 -14.60 0.96
N VAL A 139 -4.50 -13.90 1.84
CA VAL A 139 -3.02 -13.95 1.90
C VAL A 139 -2.52 -15.39 2.08
N ASP A 140 -3.16 -16.16 2.98
CA ASP A 140 -2.84 -17.58 3.20
C ASP A 140 -3.08 -18.43 1.96
N SER A 141 -4.18 -18.21 1.24
CA SER A 141 -4.48 -18.92 -0.01
C SER A 141 -3.49 -18.64 -1.14
N MET A 142 -2.81 -17.50 -1.08
CA MET A 142 -1.78 -17.08 -2.03
C MET A 142 -0.37 -17.53 -1.61
N HIS A 143 -0.21 -18.20 -0.46
CA HIS A 143 1.09 -18.54 0.13
C HIS A 143 2.03 -17.34 0.29
N GLY A 144 1.47 -16.14 0.51
CA GLY A 144 2.18 -14.86 0.37
C GLY A 144 2.31 -14.03 1.64
N GLY A 145 2.37 -14.67 2.82
CA GLY A 145 2.60 -13.96 4.09
C GLY A 145 3.93 -13.22 4.11
N ASN A 146 3.94 -12.02 4.67
CA ASN A 146 5.15 -11.21 4.86
C ASN A 146 5.20 -10.64 6.29
N ASP A 147 6.26 -9.90 6.62
CA ASP A 147 6.47 -9.35 7.96
C ASP A 147 5.31 -8.45 8.42
N LEU A 148 4.65 -7.77 7.49
CA LEU A 148 3.46 -6.96 7.78
C LEU A 148 2.30 -7.83 8.25
N THR A 149 2.15 -9.02 7.66
CA THR A 149 1.12 -9.98 8.09
C THR A 149 1.35 -10.44 9.52
N GLY A 150 2.59 -10.83 9.85
CA GLY A 150 2.96 -11.26 11.20
C GLY A 150 2.80 -10.16 12.25
N LEU A 151 3.09 -8.90 11.89
CA LEU A 151 2.88 -7.75 12.77
C LEU A 151 1.40 -7.55 13.12
N VAL A 152 0.52 -7.58 12.12
CA VAL A 152 -0.92 -7.40 12.35
C VAL A 152 -1.48 -8.54 13.19
N ASP A 153 -1.08 -9.78 12.94
CA ASP A 153 -1.53 -10.94 13.73
C ASP A 153 -1.10 -10.82 15.19
N ALA A 154 0.17 -10.53 15.45
CA ALA A 154 0.71 -10.43 16.81
C ALA A 154 -0.01 -9.36 17.66
N TYR A 155 -0.40 -8.25 17.05
CA TYR A 155 -1.18 -7.20 17.74
C TYR A 155 -2.66 -7.58 17.88
N SER A 156 -3.24 -8.16 16.84
CA SER A 156 -4.65 -8.57 16.82
C SER A 156 -4.95 -9.66 17.84
N GLU A 157 -4.05 -10.65 18.01
CA GLU A 157 -4.14 -11.71 19.02
C GLU A 157 -4.11 -11.16 20.46
N GLN A 158 -3.47 -10.01 20.66
CA GLN A 158 -3.44 -9.31 21.94
C GLN A 158 -4.64 -8.35 22.11
N HIS A 159 -5.58 -8.34 21.17
CA HIS A 159 -6.68 -7.38 21.09
C HIS A 159 -6.19 -5.92 21.10
N LEU A 160 -5.07 -5.65 20.44
CA LEU A 160 -4.48 -4.34 20.31
C LEU A 160 -4.69 -3.78 18.90
N GLY A 161 -5.23 -2.58 18.85
CA GLY A 161 -5.35 -1.75 17.65
C GLY A 161 -4.13 -0.84 17.49
N PRO A 162 -4.18 0.08 16.52
CA PRO A 162 -3.16 1.11 16.38
C PRO A 162 -2.98 1.89 17.71
N ALA A 163 -1.74 2.27 18.00
CA ALA A 163 -1.28 2.91 19.24
C ALA A 163 -1.50 2.09 20.53
N GLY A 164 -1.69 0.77 20.41
CA GLY A 164 -1.95 -0.10 21.57
C GLY A 164 -3.32 0.11 22.21
N THR A 165 -4.26 0.69 21.46
CA THR A 165 -5.66 0.83 21.90
C THR A 165 -6.29 -0.56 22.04
N ARG A 166 -7.10 -0.80 23.09
CA ARG A 166 -7.83 -2.06 23.19
C ARG A 166 -8.93 -2.10 22.16
N LEU A 167 -8.94 -3.15 21.35
CA LEU A 167 -10.03 -3.45 20.42
C LEU A 167 -11.19 -4.11 21.19
N PRO A 168 -12.44 -3.91 20.76
CA PRO A 168 -13.57 -4.62 21.35
C PRO A 168 -13.36 -6.14 21.23
N MET A 169 -13.57 -6.86 22.33
CA MET A 169 -13.64 -8.32 22.28
C MET A 169 -15.01 -8.70 21.72
N GLU A 170 -15.02 -9.33 20.55
CA GLU A 170 -16.22 -9.99 20.00
C GLU A 170 -16.48 -11.33 20.70
#